data_AF-A0A514WHF8-F1
#
_entry.id   AF-A0A514WHF8-F1
#
_cell.length_a   1.000
_cell.length_b   1.000
_cell.length_c   1.000
_cell.angle_alpha   90.00
_cell.angle_beta   90.00
_cell.angle_gamma   90.00
#
_symmetry.space_group_name_H-M   'P 1'
#
loop_
_entity.id
_entity.type
_entity.pdbx_description
1 polymer ?
#
loop_
_entity_poly.entity_id
_entity_poly.type
_entity_poly.pdbx_seq_one_letter_code
_entity_poly.pdbx_strand_id
1 'polypeptide(L)'
;MTHRKSEFRLLLASLVGLGAAVAIGMADPAHGQEIAAEADRPPADSTAEQLRRLDIMLMVTGLRCRTTVDDFQADYGDFTSSHLAELNEAARVMQADLAEQVGERNARLALDKMSVIMANQYGAGHPWASCSELRQVTRDLAHTPGRTALVAAATRLFGPRPAVLAAK
;
A
#
# COMPACT_ATOMS: atom_id res chain seq x y z
N MET A 1 43.60 20.26 -25.54
CA MET A 1 43.92 21.25 -24.49
C MET A 1 43.87 20.52 -23.16
N THR A 2 44.93 19.84 -22.71
CA THR A 2 46.15 20.34 -22.03
C THR A 2 45.88 21.12 -20.73
N HIS A 3 46.68 20.76 -19.72
CA HIS A 3 46.94 21.43 -18.42
C HIS A 3 45.97 21.14 -17.26
N ARG A 4 46.40 20.78 -16.05
CA ARG A 4 47.76 20.75 -15.48
C ARG A 4 47.82 19.82 -14.27
N LYS A 5 48.70 18.83 -14.40
CA LYS A 5 49.40 18.11 -13.34
C LYS A 5 50.07 19.07 -12.34
N SER A 6 50.18 18.60 -11.10
CA SER A 6 51.41 18.67 -10.30
C SER A 6 51.69 19.91 -9.42
N GLU A 7 51.78 19.57 -8.11
CA GLU A 7 52.89 19.90 -7.21
C GLU A 7 52.96 21.33 -6.62
N PHE A 8 52.59 21.47 -5.34
CA PHE A 8 53.21 22.49 -4.48
C PHE A 8 53.61 21.88 -3.12
N ARG A 9 54.80 21.27 -3.17
CA ARG A 9 55.90 21.27 -2.21
C ARG A 9 55.64 21.75 -0.77
N LEU A 10 56.08 20.87 0.14
CA LEU A 10 56.87 21.09 1.36
C LEU A 10 56.26 22.00 2.45
N LEU A 11 56.09 21.41 3.63
CA LEU A 11 56.93 21.76 4.79
C LEU A 11 56.93 20.62 5.81
N LEU A 12 58.12 20.02 5.98
CA LEU A 12 58.51 19.21 7.12
C LEU A 12 58.60 20.09 8.37
N ALA A 13 58.01 19.65 9.48
CA ALA A 13 58.52 19.95 10.82
C ALA A 13 58.01 18.89 11.79
N SER A 14 58.92 17.97 12.14
CA SER A 14 58.80 17.07 13.28
C SER A 14 58.56 17.83 14.58
N LEU A 15 57.80 17.24 15.52
CA LEU A 15 58.16 17.20 16.93
C LEU A 15 57.34 16.13 17.66
N VAL A 16 58.10 15.20 18.24
CA VAL A 16 57.69 14.17 19.20
C VAL A 16 57.21 14.84 20.48
N GLY A 17 56.03 14.45 20.98
CA GLY A 17 55.51 14.84 22.28
C GLY A 17 54.75 13.68 22.90
N LEU A 18 55.43 12.95 23.77
CA LEU A 18 54.95 11.80 24.52
C LEU A 18 54.14 12.27 25.75
N GLY A 19 52.94 11.71 25.95
CA GLY A 19 52.39 11.45 27.28
C GLY A 19 51.33 12.42 27.84
N ALA A 20 50.08 11.97 27.90
CA ALA A 20 49.31 11.82 29.15
C ALA A 20 47.93 11.23 28.82
N ALA A 21 47.64 10.06 29.38
CA ALA A 21 46.33 9.42 29.31
C ALA A 21 45.30 10.21 30.13
N VAL A 22 44.17 10.56 29.50
CA VAL A 22 42.90 10.82 30.19
C VAL A 22 41.83 10.04 29.46
N ALA A 23 41.36 8.96 30.09
CA ALA A 23 40.22 8.19 29.66
C ALA A 23 38.94 8.89 30.13
N ILE A 24 38.15 9.46 29.22
CA ILE A 24 36.74 9.80 29.46
C ILE A 24 35.97 9.64 28.13
N GLY A 25 34.96 8.77 28.15
CA GLY A 25 33.84 8.79 27.21
C GLY A 25 33.96 7.88 25.99
N MET A 26 33.67 6.60 26.16
CA MET A 26 33.28 5.74 25.05
C MET A 26 31.85 6.17 24.65
N ALA A 27 31.74 7.00 23.62
CA ALA A 27 30.46 7.23 22.96
C ALA A 27 30.20 6.01 22.08
N ASP A 28 29.32 5.15 22.58
CA ASP A 28 28.73 4.00 21.91
C ASP A 28 27.89 4.49 20.72
N PRO A 29 28.22 4.16 19.45
CA PRO A 29 27.30 4.37 18.35
C PRO A 29 26.55 3.06 18.08
N ALA A 30 25.88 2.48 19.08
CA ALA A 30 24.78 1.59 18.81
C ALA A 30 23.56 2.43 18.37
N HIS A 31 22.96 2.02 17.25
CA HIS A 31 21.72 2.54 16.66
C HIS A 31 21.86 3.66 15.63
N GLY A 32 22.79 3.50 14.69
CA GLY A 32 22.52 3.89 13.30
C GLY A 32 21.56 2.88 12.67
N GLN A 33 20.26 3.05 12.89
CA GLN A 33 19.24 2.25 12.23
C GLN A 33 19.05 2.80 10.81
N GLU A 34 19.95 2.46 9.91
CA GLU A 34 19.77 2.66 8.48
C GLU A 34 18.63 1.76 8.02
N ILE A 35 17.48 2.40 7.81
CA ILE A 35 16.29 1.89 7.12
C ILE A 35 16.64 1.54 5.67
N ALA A 36 17.37 0.45 5.48
CA ALA A 36 17.49 -0.22 4.20
C ALA A 36 16.29 -1.16 4.01
N ALA A 37 15.16 -0.61 3.53
CA ALA A 37 14.19 -1.29 2.67
C ALA A 37 12.91 -0.45 2.53
N GLU A 38 12.86 0.42 1.52
CA GLU A 38 11.58 0.95 1.02
C GLU A 38 11.69 1.30 -0.47
N ALA A 39 12.28 0.39 -1.25
CA ALA A 39 12.43 0.58 -2.69
C ALA A 39 11.36 -0.14 -3.52
N ASP A 40 10.40 -0.80 -2.86
CA ASP A 40 9.37 -1.61 -3.55
C ASP A 40 7.95 -1.45 -2.97
N ARG A 41 7.71 -0.40 -2.15
CA ARG A 41 6.36 -0.08 -1.70
C ARG A 41 5.64 0.68 -2.82
N PRO A 42 4.54 0.14 -3.39
CA PRO A 42 3.67 0.97 -4.22
C PRO A 42 3.22 2.18 -3.39
N PRO A 43 3.09 3.38 -3.99
CA PRO A 43 2.65 4.57 -3.26
C PRO A 43 1.40 4.26 -2.44
N ALA A 44 1.27 4.88 -1.26
CA ALA A 44 0.10 4.67 -0.43
C ALA A 44 -1.17 4.97 -1.26
N ASP A 45 -1.97 3.94 -1.51
CA ASP A 45 -3.20 4.04 -2.30
C ASP A 45 -4.05 5.23 -1.80
N SER A 46 -4.54 6.06 -2.73
CA SER A 46 -5.48 7.11 -2.36
C SER A 46 -6.73 6.50 -1.71
N THR A 47 -7.47 7.27 -0.90
CA THR A 47 -8.72 6.73 -0.33
C THR A 47 -9.67 6.25 -1.42
N ALA A 48 -9.74 6.93 -2.56
CA ALA A 48 -10.56 6.50 -3.68
C ALA A 48 -10.09 5.16 -4.25
N GLU A 49 -8.78 4.98 -4.43
CA GLU A 49 -8.21 3.71 -4.86
C GLU A 49 -8.49 2.58 -3.87
N GLN A 50 -8.35 2.82 -2.57
CA GLN A 50 -8.64 1.84 -1.52
C GLN A 50 -10.11 1.39 -1.57
N LEU A 51 -11.05 2.33 -1.76
CA LEU A 51 -12.48 2.00 -1.86
C LEU A 51 -12.80 1.21 -3.13
N ARG A 52 -12.19 1.58 -4.25
CA ARG A 52 -12.37 0.83 -5.50
C ARG A 52 -11.77 -0.57 -5.42
N ARG A 53 -10.60 -0.70 -4.79
CA ARG A 53 -9.95 -1.97 -4.52
C ARG A 53 -10.80 -2.83 -3.60
N LEU A 54 -11.39 -2.26 -2.54
CA LEU A 54 -12.32 -2.95 -1.63
C LEU A 54 -13.53 -3.53 -2.38
N ASP A 55 -14.20 -2.71 -3.19
CA ASP A 55 -15.36 -3.13 -4.00
C ASP A 55 -15.01 -4.29 -4.95
N ILE A 56 -13.94 -4.13 -5.75
CA ILE A 56 -13.49 -5.16 -6.69
C ILE A 56 -13.10 -6.45 -5.95
N MET A 57 -12.40 -6.33 -4.82
CA MET A 57 -11.98 -7.46 -4.00
C MET A 57 -13.19 -8.27 -3.52
N LEU A 58 -14.20 -7.60 -2.94
CA LEU A 58 -15.41 -8.23 -2.44
C LEU A 58 -16.24 -8.84 -3.58
N MET A 59 -16.37 -8.14 -4.71
CA MET A 59 -17.07 -8.64 -5.90
C MET A 59 -16.45 -9.94 -6.43
N VAL A 60 -15.15 -9.92 -6.75
CA VAL A 60 -14.43 -11.05 -7.34
C VAL A 60 -14.45 -12.23 -6.38
N THR A 61 -14.31 -11.98 -5.08
CA THR A 61 -14.30 -13.05 -4.09
C THR A 61 -15.68 -13.63 -3.87
N GLY A 62 -16.74 -12.82 -3.89
CA GLY A 62 -18.11 -13.31 -3.86
C GLY A 62 -18.40 -14.26 -5.02
N LEU A 63 -17.95 -13.91 -6.23
CA LEU A 63 -18.05 -14.81 -7.39
C LEU A 63 -17.29 -16.13 -7.20
N ARG A 64 -16.13 -16.11 -6.55
CA ARG A 64 -15.34 -17.32 -6.26
C ARG A 64 -16.01 -18.21 -5.21
N CYS A 65 -16.62 -17.61 -4.18
CA CYS A 65 -17.25 -18.34 -3.09
C CYS A 65 -18.69 -18.78 -3.41
N ARG A 66 -19.27 -18.40 -4.56
CA ARG A 66 -20.68 -18.64 -4.92
C ARG A 66 -21.17 -20.09 -4.90
N THR A 67 -20.27 -21.07 -4.95
CA THR A 67 -20.60 -22.50 -4.92
C THR A 67 -20.26 -23.17 -3.60
N THR A 68 -19.80 -22.41 -2.61
CA THR A 68 -19.44 -22.92 -1.28
C THR A 68 -20.54 -22.59 -0.28
N VAL A 69 -20.43 -23.11 0.94
CA VAL A 69 -21.30 -22.72 2.08
C VAL A 69 -21.08 -21.26 2.51
N ASP A 70 -20.00 -20.65 2.03
CA ASP A 70 -19.62 -19.27 2.28
C ASP A 70 -19.91 -18.36 1.09
N ASP A 71 -20.94 -18.69 0.28
CA ASP A 71 -21.48 -17.73 -0.68
C ASP A 71 -21.95 -16.45 0.04
N PHE A 72 -21.55 -15.32 -0.50
CA PHE A 72 -21.89 -13.99 0.01
C PHE A 72 -22.28 -13.02 -1.11
N GLN A 73 -22.68 -13.52 -2.28
CA GLN A 73 -23.19 -12.68 -3.37
C GLN A 73 -24.36 -11.78 -2.93
N ALA A 74 -25.25 -12.29 -2.09
CA ALA A 74 -26.35 -11.51 -1.51
C ALA A 74 -25.83 -10.40 -0.58
N ASP A 75 -24.93 -10.74 0.36
CA ASP A 75 -24.31 -9.76 1.27
C ASP A 75 -23.55 -8.67 0.46
N TYR A 76 -22.91 -9.03 -0.66
CA TYR A 76 -22.25 -8.07 -1.57
C TYR A 76 -23.25 -7.14 -2.28
N GLY A 77 -24.43 -7.66 -2.67
CA GLY A 77 -25.52 -6.85 -3.22
C GLY A 77 -26.02 -5.80 -2.21
N ASP A 78 -26.19 -6.18 -0.96
CA ASP A 78 -26.60 -5.27 0.11
C ASP A 78 -25.51 -4.25 0.44
N PHE A 79 -24.25 -4.68 0.45
CA PHE A 79 -23.07 -3.80 0.59
C PHE A 79 -23.04 -2.72 -0.50
N THR A 80 -23.10 -3.11 -1.77
CA THR A 80 -23.03 -2.15 -2.88
C THR A 80 -24.22 -1.20 -2.88
N SER A 81 -25.41 -1.69 -2.52
CA SER A 81 -26.62 -0.86 -2.40
C SER A 81 -26.49 0.17 -1.28
N SER A 82 -25.90 -0.20 -0.14
CA SER A 82 -25.74 0.67 1.03
C SER A 82 -24.65 1.73 0.87
N HIS A 83 -23.71 1.52 -0.05
CA HIS A 83 -22.52 2.37 -0.25
C HIS A 83 -22.36 2.89 -1.68
N LEU A 84 -23.43 2.85 -2.48
CA LEU A 84 -23.37 3.18 -3.91
C LEU A 84 -22.84 4.61 -4.15
N ALA A 85 -23.20 5.56 -3.29
CA ALA A 85 -22.75 6.95 -3.42
C ALA A 85 -21.23 7.07 -3.21
N GLU A 86 -20.70 6.45 -2.16
CA GLU A 86 -19.27 6.45 -1.83
C GLU A 86 -18.43 5.73 -2.88
N LEU A 87 -18.91 4.59 -3.39
CA LEU A 87 -18.23 3.81 -4.42
C LEU A 87 -18.19 4.56 -5.76
N ASN A 88 -19.30 5.20 -6.13
CA ASN A 88 -19.35 6.04 -7.34
C ASN A 88 -18.44 7.27 -7.21
N GLU A 89 -18.42 7.91 -6.05
CA GLU A 89 -17.53 9.05 -5.83
C GLU A 89 -16.05 8.65 -5.92
N ALA A 90 -15.67 7.50 -5.33
CA ALA A 90 -14.33 6.95 -5.49
C ALA A 90 -13.96 6.72 -6.97
N ALA A 91 -14.88 6.15 -7.76
CA ALA A 91 -14.66 5.95 -9.19
C ALA A 91 -14.50 7.28 -9.95
N ARG A 92 -15.28 8.31 -9.62
CA ARG A 92 -15.16 9.64 -10.23
C ARG A 92 -13.83 10.31 -9.92
N VAL A 93 -13.39 10.27 -8.65
CA VAL A 93 -12.08 10.81 -8.24
C VAL A 93 -10.96 10.13 -9.01
N MET A 94 -10.96 8.80 -9.07
CA MET A 94 -9.94 8.05 -9.81
C MET A 94 -9.97 8.35 -11.31
N GLN A 95 -11.15 8.53 -11.89
CA GLN A 95 -11.27 8.92 -13.30
C GLN A 95 -10.69 10.32 -13.54
N ALA A 96 -10.93 11.28 -12.63
CA ALA A 96 -10.35 12.62 -12.72
C ALA A 96 -8.81 12.58 -12.63
N ASP A 97 -8.27 11.84 -11.66
CA ASP A 97 -6.81 11.66 -11.50
C ASP A 97 -6.19 11.03 -12.76
N LEU A 98 -6.90 10.10 -13.41
CA LEU A 98 -6.45 9.50 -14.67
C LEU A 98 -6.60 10.44 -15.86
N ALA A 99 -7.60 11.31 -15.87
CA ALA A 99 -7.77 12.31 -16.92
C ALA A 99 -6.58 13.28 -16.97
N GLU A 100 -6.02 13.63 -15.81
CA GLU A 100 -4.79 14.43 -15.73
C GLU A 100 -3.57 13.72 -16.34
N GLN A 101 -3.55 12.39 -16.31
CA GLN A 101 -2.41 11.57 -16.77
C GLN A 101 -2.51 11.15 -18.24
N VAL A 102 -3.70 10.73 -18.69
CA VAL A 102 -3.92 10.14 -20.03
C VAL A 102 -4.88 10.93 -20.91
N GLY A 103 -5.41 12.04 -20.40
CA GLY A 103 -6.41 12.89 -21.04
C GLY A 103 -7.84 12.39 -20.83
N GLU A 104 -8.80 13.34 -20.77
CA GLU A 104 -10.24 13.12 -20.55
C GLU A 104 -10.83 11.99 -21.40
N ARG A 105 -10.46 11.94 -22.69
CA ARG A 105 -10.99 10.93 -23.63
C ARG A 105 -10.59 9.50 -23.26
N ASN A 106 -9.45 9.31 -22.60
CA ASN A 106 -8.91 8.00 -22.27
C ASN A 106 -9.10 7.60 -20.80
N ALA A 107 -9.52 8.54 -19.94
CA ALA A 107 -9.60 8.35 -18.49
C ALA A 107 -10.46 7.14 -18.09
N ARG A 108 -11.66 7.02 -18.69
CA ARG A 108 -12.56 5.89 -18.44
C ARG A 108 -11.92 4.55 -18.83
N LEU A 109 -11.30 4.48 -20.01
CA LEU A 109 -10.62 3.26 -20.46
C LEU A 109 -9.43 2.91 -19.55
N ALA A 110 -8.71 3.91 -19.05
CA ALA A 110 -7.63 3.69 -18.09
C ALA A 110 -8.17 3.15 -16.76
N LEU A 111 -9.29 3.68 -16.27
CA LEU A 111 -9.94 3.19 -15.05
C LEU A 111 -10.44 1.75 -15.20
N ASP A 112 -11.00 1.41 -16.36
CA ASP A 112 -11.44 0.05 -16.68
C ASP A 112 -10.25 -0.94 -16.67
N LYS A 113 -9.14 -0.58 -17.35
CA LYS A 113 -7.92 -1.39 -17.37
C LYS A 113 -7.35 -1.58 -15.96
N MET A 114 -7.30 -0.50 -15.19
CA MET A 114 -6.82 -0.54 -13.82
C MET A 114 -7.71 -1.43 -12.93
N SER A 115 -9.04 -1.34 -13.09
CA SER A 115 -10.00 -2.20 -12.38
C SER A 115 -9.81 -3.67 -12.73
N VAL A 116 -9.52 -4.00 -14.00
CA VAL A 116 -9.20 -5.37 -14.43
C VAL A 116 -7.90 -5.86 -13.79
N ILE A 117 -6.86 -5.02 -13.75
CA ILE A 117 -5.60 -5.36 -13.09
C ILE A 117 -5.83 -5.67 -11.60
N MET A 118 -6.60 -4.84 -10.89
CA MET A 118 -6.98 -5.08 -9.50
C MET A 118 -7.77 -6.39 -9.34
N ALA A 119 -8.76 -6.64 -10.21
CA ALA A 119 -9.58 -7.84 -10.15
C ALA A 119 -8.76 -9.12 -10.32
N ASN A 120 -7.79 -9.11 -11.23
CA ASN A 120 -6.91 -10.24 -11.48
C ASN A 120 -6.05 -10.60 -10.27
N GLN A 121 -5.72 -9.65 -9.39
CA GLN A 121 -4.98 -9.92 -8.15
C GLN A 121 -5.78 -10.81 -7.19
N TYR A 122 -7.10 -10.70 -7.21
CA TYR A 122 -8.00 -11.47 -6.34
C TYR A 122 -8.60 -12.70 -7.02
N GLY A 123 -8.33 -12.87 -8.31
CA GLY A 123 -8.83 -13.97 -9.12
C GLY A 123 -8.35 -15.35 -8.65
N ALA A 124 -7.24 -15.43 -7.90
CA ALA A 124 -6.73 -16.66 -7.30
C ALA A 124 -7.18 -16.87 -5.83
N GLY A 125 -7.91 -15.91 -5.25
CA GLY A 125 -8.26 -15.87 -3.83
C GLY A 125 -7.23 -15.12 -2.98
N HIS A 126 -7.42 -15.14 -1.67
CA HIS A 126 -6.57 -14.40 -0.73
C HIS A 126 -5.82 -15.37 0.18
N PRO A 127 -4.47 -15.34 0.24
CA PRO A 127 -3.74 -16.12 1.23
C PRO A 127 -3.94 -15.60 2.67
N TRP A 128 -4.64 -14.48 2.85
CA TRP A 128 -4.79 -13.81 4.14
C TRP A 128 -6.23 -13.73 4.66
N ALA A 129 -7.21 -14.18 3.89
CA ALA A 129 -8.61 -14.17 4.30
C ALA A 129 -9.39 -15.28 3.58
N SER A 130 -10.18 -16.01 4.34
CA SER A 130 -11.10 -17.04 3.85
C SER A 130 -12.42 -16.46 3.33
N CYS A 131 -13.19 -17.28 2.60
CA CYS A 131 -14.54 -16.90 2.16
C CYS A 131 -15.45 -16.52 3.34
N SER A 132 -15.36 -17.24 4.46
CA SER A 132 -16.19 -16.97 5.64
C SER A 132 -15.84 -15.64 6.31
N GLU A 133 -14.55 -15.32 6.44
CA GLU A 133 -14.08 -14.03 6.96
C GLU A 133 -14.52 -12.87 6.07
N LEU A 134 -14.40 -13.02 4.74
CA LEU A 134 -14.83 -11.98 3.80
C LEU A 134 -16.35 -11.84 3.73
N ARG A 135 -17.11 -12.94 3.87
CA ARG A 135 -18.57 -12.88 4.05
C ARG A 135 -18.92 -12.03 5.27
N GLN A 136 -18.26 -12.28 6.41
CA GLN A 136 -18.52 -11.53 7.64
C GLN A 136 -18.22 -10.04 7.46
N VAL A 137 -17.06 -9.69 6.89
CA VAL A 137 -16.71 -8.29 6.60
C VAL A 137 -17.74 -7.64 5.67
N THR A 138 -18.16 -8.34 4.62
CA THR A 138 -19.15 -7.80 3.66
C THR A 138 -20.49 -7.55 4.33
N ARG A 139 -20.95 -8.50 5.14
CA ARG A 139 -22.19 -8.37 5.91
C ARG A 139 -22.14 -7.22 6.89
N ASP A 140 -21.05 -7.08 7.64
CA ASP A 140 -20.90 -5.98 8.61
C ASP A 140 -20.93 -4.62 7.91
N LEU A 141 -20.28 -4.52 6.74
CA LEU A 141 -20.29 -3.31 5.92
C LEU A 141 -21.66 -3.01 5.33
N ALA A 142 -22.43 -4.03 4.93
CA ALA A 142 -23.81 -3.84 4.46
C ALA A 142 -24.72 -3.22 5.53
N HIS A 143 -24.45 -3.46 6.82
CA HIS A 143 -25.23 -2.92 7.94
C HIS A 143 -24.61 -1.67 8.57
N THR A 144 -23.41 -1.26 8.14
CA THR A 144 -22.69 -0.11 8.68
C THR A 144 -22.45 0.92 7.56
N PRO A 145 -23.41 1.84 7.32
CA PRO A 145 -23.31 2.80 6.24
C PRO A 145 -22.20 3.84 6.51
N GLY A 146 -21.72 4.44 5.42
CA GLY A 146 -20.87 5.62 5.46
C GLY A 146 -19.40 5.35 5.17
N ARG A 147 -18.78 6.35 4.56
CA ARG A 147 -17.38 6.36 4.11
C ARG A 147 -16.37 5.93 5.17
N THR A 148 -16.54 6.34 6.43
CA THR A 148 -15.59 6.01 7.50
C THR A 148 -15.48 4.51 7.74
N ALA A 149 -16.60 3.78 7.68
CA ALA A 149 -16.60 2.33 7.84
C ALA A 149 -15.87 1.63 6.68
N LEU A 150 -16.09 2.11 5.45
CA LEU A 150 -15.41 1.59 4.26
C LEU A 150 -13.90 1.79 4.33
N VAL A 151 -13.45 3.00 4.67
CA VAL A 151 -12.02 3.32 4.77
C VAL A 151 -11.36 2.49 5.86
N ALA A 152 -11.99 2.36 7.02
CA ALA A 152 -11.49 1.52 8.11
C ALA A 152 -11.38 0.05 7.70
N ALA A 153 -12.36 -0.49 6.96
CA ALA A 153 -12.29 -1.85 6.45
C ALA A 153 -11.18 -2.02 5.40
N ALA A 154 -11.08 -1.10 4.43
CA ALA A 154 -10.02 -1.12 3.42
C ALA A 154 -8.63 -1.05 4.06
N THR A 155 -8.42 -0.18 5.05
CA THR A 155 -7.15 -0.09 5.78
C THR A 155 -6.82 -1.39 6.52
N ARG A 156 -7.81 -2.08 7.12
CA ARG A 156 -7.56 -3.38 7.78
C ARG A 156 -7.23 -4.49 6.78
N LEU A 157 -7.84 -4.48 5.60
CA LEU A 157 -7.67 -5.51 4.58
C LEU A 157 -6.39 -5.33 3.76
N PHE A 158 -5.96 -4.08 3.52
CA PHE A 158 -4.83 -3.74 2.65
C PHE A 158 -3.63 -3.16 3.39
N GLY A 159 -3.77 -2.84 4.68
CA GLY A 159 -2.70 -2.32 5.50
C GLY A 159 -1.58 -3.34 5.75
N PRO A 160 -0.41 -2.89 6.24
CA PRO A 160 0.70 -3.76 6.57
C PRO A 160 0.25 -4.84 7.57
N ARG A 161 0.30 -6.11 7.16
CA ARG A 161 0.07 -7.22 8.09
C ARG A 161 1.32 -7.38 8.95
N PRO A 162 1.21 -7.42 10.29
CA PRO A 162 2.34 -7.82 11.12
C PRO A 162 2.79 -9.22 10.71
N ALA A 163 4.08 -9.41 10.47
CA ALA A 163 4.69 -10.63 9.89
C ALA A 163 4.33 -11.93 10.64
N VAL A 164 3.81 -11.82 11.86
CA VAL A 164 3.43 -12.93 12.73
C VAL A 164 2.15 -13.66 12.25
N LEU A 165 1.34 -13.07 11.37
CA LEU A 165 0.13 -13.72 10.82
C LEU A 165 0.33 -14.39 9.45
N ALA A 166 1.56 -14.40 8.92
CA ALA A 166 1.88 -15.04 7.63
C ALA A 166 2.31 -16.52 7.76
N ALA A 167 2.32 -17.06 8.98
CA ALA A 167 2.67 -18.45 9.26
C ALA A 167 1.47 -19.19 9.86
N LYS A 168 0.62 -19.75 9.00
CA LYS A 168 -0.19 -20.91 9.36
C LYS A 168 -0.49 -21.76 8.14
#